data_AF-A0A2E0QY24-F1
#
_entry.id   AF-A0A2E0QY24-F1
#
_cell.length_a   1.000
_cell.length_b   1.000
_cell.length_c   1.000
_cell.angle_alpha   90.00
_cell.angle_beta   90.00
_cell.angle_gamma   90.00
#
_symmetry.space_group_name_H-M   'P 1'
#
loop_
_entity.id
_entity.type
_entity.pdbx_description
1 polymer ?
#
loop_
_entity_poly.entity_id
_entity_poly.type
_entity_poly.pdbx_seq_one_letter_code
_entity_poly.pdbx_strand_id
1 'polypeptide(L)'
;MESPTLAGYNRFMIIDHQILTDKEGRPTAALISWDQFEEIRERLADEQEGILSDEYKAELNRRVEGLRNGTTKGISHEEVMAELQTMIADSD
;
A
#
# COMPACT_ATOMS: atom_id res chain seq x y z
N MET A 1 13.38 4.77 -61.09
CA MET A 1 12.59 5.11 -59.88
C MET A 1 11.99 3.82 -59.38
N GLU A 2 12.55 3.25 -58.33
CA GLU A 2 11.88 2.20 -57.54
C GLU A 2 11.95 2.63 -56.09
N SER A 3 10.79 2.84 -55.48
CA SER A 3 10.66 3.16 -54.06
C SER A 3 10.89 1.88 -53.27
N PRO A 4 11.85 1.82 -52.32
CA PRO A 4 11.99 0.66 -51.46
C PRO A 4 10.80 0.62 -50.51
N THR A 5 9.99 -0.43 -50.63
CA THR A 5 8.90 -0.78 -49.73
C THR A 5 9.46 -0.97 -48.31
N LEU A 6 8.97 -0.18 -47.37
CA LEU A 6 9.25 -0.26 -45.92
C LEU A 6 8.58 -1.52 -45.31
N ALA A 7 8.87 -2.69 -45.85
CA ALA A 7 8.53 -3.97 -45.28
C ALA A 7 9.62 -4.36 -44.28
N GLY A 8 9.53 -3.92 -43.02
CA GLY A 8 10.50 -4.39 -42.03
C GLY A 8 10.63 -3.69 -40.69
N TYR A 9 9.79 -2.69 -40.35
CA TYR A 9 9.87 -2.06 -39.03
C TYR A 9 8.51 -2.04 -38.34
N ASN A 10 8.02 -3.22 -37.98
CA ASN A 10 7.04 -3.36 -36.90
C ASN A 10 7.67 -4.21 -35.78
N ARG A 11 8.80 -3.72 -35.27
CA ARG A 11 9.34 -4.17 -33.99
C ARG A 11 8.57 -3.38 -32.95
N PHE A 12 7.59 -4.00 -32.29
CA PHE A 12 7.02 -3.45 -31.07
C PHE A 12 8.19 -3.10 -30.15
N MET A 13 8.49 -1.81 -29.98
CA MET A 13 9.32 -1.34 -28.88
C MET A 13 8.48 -1.58 -27.63
N ILE A 14 8.62 -2.76 -27.04
CA ILE A 14 8.12 -3.01 -25.69
C ILE A 14 9.07 -2.22 -24.80
N ILE A 15 8.68 -1.01 -24.44
CA ILE A 15 9.39 -0.23 -23.43
C ILE A 15 9.09 -0.94 -22.11
N ASP A 16 10.08 -1.66 -21.56
CA ASP A 16 9.92 -2.37 -20.29
C ASP A 16 9.53 -1.40 -19.16
N HIS A 17 10.19 -0.24 -19.10
CA HIS A 17 9.82 0.92 -18.30
C HIS A 17 10.61 2.15 -18.74
N GLN A 18 10.06 3.36 -18.59
CA GLN A 18 10.76 4.62 -18.83
C GLN A 18 10.41 5.64 -17.76
N ILE A 19 11.44 6.29 -17.19
CA ILE A 19 11.27 7.38 -16.23
C ILE A 19 11.31 8.71 -16.99
N LEU A 20 10.25 9.50 -16.85
CA LEU A 20 10.19 10.88 -17.32
C LEU A 20 10.71 11.80 -16.21
N THR A 21 11.59 12.73 -16.58
CA THR A 21 12.21 13.68 -15.65
C THR A 21 11.82 15.12 -15.98
N ASP A 22 11.80 15.99 -14.97
CA ASP A 22 11.69 17.43 -15.18
C ASP A 22 12.99 18.04 -15.72
N LYS A 23 12.98 19.34 -15.98
CA LYS A 23 14.14 20.10 -16.47
C LYS A 23 15.30 20.15 -15.46
N GLU A 24 15.06 19.83 -14.18
CA GLU A 24 16.06 19.69 -13.14
C GLU A 24 16.56 18.23 -12.98
N GLY A 25 16.08 17.30 -13.82
CA GLY A 25 16.44 15.89 -13.80
C GLY A 25 15.72 15.06 -12.73
N ARG A 26 14.66 15.59 -12.11
CA ARG A 26 13.90 14.86 -11.08
C ARG A 26 12.81 14.01 -11.72
N PRO A 27 12.59 12.77 -11.26
CA PRO A 27 11.56 11.91 -11.81
C PRO A 27 10.16 12.49 -11.54
N THR A 28 9.33 12.55 -12.57
CA THR A 28 7.95 13.09 -12.51
C THR A 28 6.89 12.07 -12.91
N ALA A 29 7.23 11.12 -13.78
CA ALA A 29 6.34 10.05 -14.18
C ALA A 29 7.14 8.80 -14.58
N ALA A 30 6.48 7.65 -14.53
CA ALA A 30 7.00 6.40 -15.08
C ALA A 30 6.01 5.86 -16.10
N LEU A 31 6.51 5.50 -17.27
CA LEU A 31 5.82 4.69 -18.26
C LEU A 31 6.17 3.24 -17.97
N ILE A 32 5.16 2.42 -17.69
CA ILE A 32 5.27 0.98 -17.45
C ILE A 32 4.33 0.25 -18.39
N SER A 33 4.52 -1.06 -18.55
CA SER A 33 3.56 -1.85 -19.32
C SER A 33 2.20 -1.91 -18.62
N TRP A 34 1.14 -2.19 -19.39
CA TRP A 34 -0.20 -2.38 -18.82
C TRP A 34 -0.24 -3.56 -17.84
N ASP A 35 0.44 -4.66 -18.18
CA ASP A 35 0.51 -5.85 -17.32
C ASP A 35 1.19 -5.54 -15.98
N GLN A 36 2.27 -4.75 -15.98
CA GLN A 36 2.93 -4.29 -14.75
C GLN A 36 2.05 -3.35 -13.93
N PHE A 37 1.27 -2.49 -14.58
CA PHE A 37 0.32 -1.63 -13.90
C PHE A 37 -0.77 -2.45 -13.17
N GLU A 38 -1.32 -3.46 -13.84
CA GLU A 38 -2.32 -4.36 -13.26
C GLU A 38 -1.76 -5.14 -12.06
N GLU A 39 -0.55 -5.70 -12.19
CA GLU A 39 0.13 -6.40 -11.07
C GLU A 39 0.32 -5.47 -9.86
N ILE A 40 0.79 -4.24 -10.07
CA ILE A 40 0.97 -3.26 -8.99
C ILE A 40 -0.38 -2.90 -8.38
N ARG A 41 -1.42 -2.72 -9.19
CA ARG A 41 -2.77 -2.37 -8.73
C ARG A 41 -3.38 -3.49 -7.87
N GLU A 42 -3.27 -4.74 -8.31
CA GLU A 42 -3.77 -5.90 -7.57
C GLU A 42 -3.03 -6.06 -6.24
N ARG A 43 -1.70 -5.98 -6.25
CA ARG A 43 -0.91 -6.02 -5.01
C ARG A 43 -1.29 -4.92 -4.03
N LEU A 44 -1.51 -3.69 -4.51
CA LEU A 44 -1.95 -2.58 -3.66
C LEU A 44 -3.39 -2.79 -3.14
N ALA A 45 -4.26 -3.44 -3.92
CA ALA A 45 -5.60 -3.79 -3.47
C ALA A 45 -5.56 -4.86 -2.37
N ASP A 46 -4.76 -5.91 -2.55
CA ASP A 46 -4.55 -6.97 -1.55
C ASP A 46 -3.91 -6.42 -0.26
N GLU A 47 -2.93 -5.52 -0.39
CA GLU A 47 -2.31 -4.83 0.74
C GLU A 47 -3.30 -3.91 1.49
N GLN A 48 -4.28 -3.31 0.80
CA GLN A 48 -5.33 -2.50 1.43
C GLN A 48 -6.45 -3.33 2.04
N GLU A 49 -6.84 -4.44 1.39
CA GLU A 49 -7.87 -5.35 1.90
C GLU A 49 -7.36 -6.17 3.09
N GLY A 50 -6.05 -6.42 3.15
CA GLY A 50 -5.36 -7.12 4.23
C GLY A 50 -5.05 -6.32 5.49
N ILE A 51 -5.37 -5.02 5.56
CA ILE A 51 -4.96 -4.20 6.72
C ILE A 51 -5.69 -4.65 8.00
N LEU A 52 -6.95 -5.10 7.90
CA LEU A 52 -7.69 -5.71 9.03
C LEU A 52 -8.70 -6.72 8.48
N SER A 53 -8.69 -7.97 8.97
CA SER A 53 -9.74 -8.93 8.63
C SER A 53 -11.12 -8.40 9.01
N ASP A 54 -12.16 -8.81 8.30
CA ASP A 54 -13.53 -8.37 8.62
C ASP A 54 -13.96 -8.77 10.04
N GLU A 55 -13.45 -9.90 10.54
CA GLU A 55 -13.58 -10.30 11.94
C GLU A 55 -12.94 -9.28 12.89
N TYR A 56 -11.73 -8.81 12.56
CA TYR A 56 -11.05 -7.79 13.36
C TYR A 56 -11.77 -6.44 13.31
N LYS A 57 -12.31 -6.05 12.15
CA LYS A 57 -13.14 -4.84 12.02
C LYS A 57 -14.43 -4.95 12.86
N ALA A 58 -15.09 -6.10 12.84
CA ALA A 58 -16.27 -6.36 13.64
C ALA A 58 -15.95 -6.30 15.15
N GLU A 59 -14.81 -6.86 15.55
CA GLU A 59 -14.34 -6.80 16.93
C GLU A 59 -14.03 -5.37 17.38
N LEU A 60 -13.34 -4.57 16.55
CA LEU A 60 -13.10 -3.15 16.83
C LEU A 60 -14.40 -2.38 17.01
N ASN A 61 -15.36 -2.57 16.10
CA ASN A 61 -16.67 -1.93 16.19
C ASN A 61 -17.41 -2.33 17.47
N ARG A 62 -17.38 -3.61 17.85
CA ARG A 62 -17.97 -4.10 19.11
C ARG A 62 -17.32 -3.42 20.32
N ARG A 63 -15.99 -3.30 20.35
CA ARG A 63 -15.26 -2.65 21.46
C ARG A 63 -15.55 -1.16 21.55
N VAL A 64 -15.61 -0.47 20.41
CA VAL A 64 -15.97 0.96 20.36
C VAL A 64 -17.38 1.19 20.89
N GLU A 65 -18.34 0.36 20.50
CA GLU A 65 -19.70 0.44 21.05
C GLU A 65 -19.72 0.13 22.55
N GLY A 66 -18.93 -0.83 23.01
CA GLY A 66 -18.71 -1.10 24.43
C GLY A 66 -18.14 0.09 25.21
N LEU A 67 -17.24 0.87 24.63
CA LEU A 67 -16.71 2.09 25.24
C LEU A 67 -17.78 3.20 25.29
N ARG A 68 -18.58 3.34 24.23
CA ARG A 68 -19.66 4.33 24.15
C ARG A 68 -20.79 4.05 25.15
N ASN A 69 -21.17 2.79 25.31
CA ASN A 69 -22.23 2.37 26.21
C ASN A 69 -21.74 2.11 27.65
N GLY A 70 -20.43 2.25 27.90
CA GLY A 70 -19.81 2.07 29.21
C GLY A 70 -19.72 0.62 29.70
N THR A 71 -19.95 -0.36 28.83
CA THR A 71 -19.80 -1.80 29.17
C THR A 71 -18.37 -2.30 29.00
N THR A 72 -17.52 -1.56 28.28
CA THR A 72 -16.07 -1.78 28.19
C THR A 72 -15.34 -0.69 28.95
N LYS A 73 -14.42 -1.06 29.85
CA LYS A 73 -13.53 -0.11 30.52
C LYS A 73 -12.43 0.32 29.55
N GLY A 74 -12.34 1.61 29.25
CA GLY A 74 -11.18 2.19 28.58
C GLY A 74 -10.00 2.25 29.55
N ILE A 75 -8.80 1.94 29.06
CA ILE A 75 -7.55 2.14 29.80
C ILE A 75 -6.99 3.50 29.36
N SER A 76 -6.56 4.32 30.32
CA SER A 76 -5.97 5.62 30.01
C SER A 76 -4.57 5.46 29.39
N HIS A 77 -4.12 6.47 28.64
CA HIS A 77 -2.78 6.45 28.07
C HIS A 77 -1.70 6.29 29.15
N GLU A 78 -1.85 6.96 30.29
CA GLU A 78 -0.90 6.88 31.41
C GLU A 78 -0.85 5.47 32.01
N GLU A 79 -2.00 4.82 32.17
CA GLU A 79 -2.12 3.45 32.69
C GLU A 79 -1.49 2.43 31.73
N VAL A 80 -1.69 2.59 30.42
CA VAL A 80 -1.01 1.76 29.40
C VAL A 80 0.51 1.91 29.46
N MET A 81 1.01 3.14 29.55
CA MET A 81 2.46 3.39 29.57
C MET A 81 3.09 2.85 30.86
N ALA A 82 2.39 2.94 32.00
CA ALA A 82 2.84 2.38 33.25
C ALA A 82 2.95 0.84 33.18
N GLU A 83 1.94 0.15 32.63
CA GLU A 83 1.96 -1.31 32.45
C GLU A 83 3.11 -1.76 31.54
N LEU A 84 3.33 -1.08 30.42
CA LEU A 84 4.42 -1.39 29.50
C LEU A 84 5.79 -1.22 30.16
N GLN A 85 5.97 -0.16 30.95
CA GLN A 85 7.21 0.06 31.70
C GLN A 85 7.46 -1.04 32.73
N THR A 86 6.41 -1.51 33.43
CA THR A 86 6.55 -2.62 34.37
C THR A 86 6.88 -3.94 33.67
N MET A 87 6.27 -4.25 32.53
CA MET A 87 6.57 -5.48 31.78
C MET A 87 8.00 -5.52 31.25
N ILE A 88 8.53 -4.36 30.83
CA ILE A 88 9.92 -4.24 30.38
C ILE A 88 10.88 -4.41 31.56
N ALA A 89 10.57 -3.79 32.71
CA ALA A 89 11.39 -3.89 33.92
C ALA A 89 11.39 -5.30 34.55
N ASP A 90 10.30 -6.05 34.42
CA ASP A 90 10.17 -7.43 34.92
C ASP A 90 10.76 -8.48 33.95
N SER A 91 11.22 -8.06 32.77
CA SER A 91 11.85 -8.93 31.75
C SER A 91 13.39 -8.95 31.80
N ASP A 92 14.00 -8.17 32.71
CA ASP A 92 15.43 -8.16 33.04
C ASP A 92 15.73 -8.95 34.33
#